data_AF-A0A0B1TWV3-F1
#
_entry.id   AF-A0A0B1TWV3-F1
#
_cell.length_a   1.000
_cell.length_b   1.000
_cell.length_c   1.000
_cell.angle_alpha   90.00
_cell.angle_beta   90.00
_cell.angle_gamma   90.00
#
_symmetry.space_group_name_H-M   'P 1'
#
loop_
_entity.id
_entity.type
_entity.pdbx_description
1 polymer ?
#
loop_
_entity_poly.entity_id
_entity_poly.type
_entity_poly.pdbx_seq_one_letter_code
_entity_poly.pdbx_strand_id
1 'polypeptide(L)'
;MIEALPEKMRAPLVMADYEGMRQREVASRLGISLAAVKSRVLRARLQMRRMIEDCCQLELDARGSITDFVVKPGGCSRWSAVGTEN
;
A
#
# COMPACT_ATOMS: atom_id res chain seq x y z
N MET A 1 1.72 8.52 -3.74
CA MET A 1 1.49 7.06 -3.91
C MET A 1 0.52 6.49 -2.88
N ILE A 2 0.74 6.63 -1.56
CA ILE A 2 -0.25 6.12 -0.58
C ILE A 2 -1.63 6.78 -0.72
N GLU A 3 -1.65 8.08 -1.03
CA GLU A 3 -2.87 8.84 -1.34
C GLU A 3 -3.59 8.38 -2.62
N ALA A 4 -2.91 7.62 -3.50
CA ALA A 4 -3.53 7.04 -4.69
C ALA A 4 -4.30 5.74 -4.39
N LEU A 5 -4.22 5.23 -3.16
CA LEU A 5 -5.04 4.10 -2.74
C LEU A 5 -6.47 4.58 -2.42
N PRO A 6 -7.51 3.84 -2.83
CA PRO A 6 -8.87 4.05 -2.35
C PRO A 6 -8.92 4.12 -0.82
N GLU A 7 -9.71 5.05 -0.27
CA GLU A 7 -9.76 5.31 1.18
C GLU A 7 -10.03 4.06 2.00
N LYS A 8 -10.95 3.21 1.53
CA LYS A 8 -11.32 1.92 2.14
C LYS A 8 -10.13 0.97 2.32
N MET A 9 -9.06 1.13 1.54
CA MET A 9 -7.80 0.38 1.64
C MET A 9 -6.69 1.20 2.30
N ARG A 10 -6.62 2.50 2.05
CA ARG A 10 -5.62 3.42 2.62
C ARG A 10 -5.71 3.49 4.13
N ALA A 11 -6.90 3.74 4.69
CA ALA A 11 -7.09 3.90 6.14
C ALA A 11 -6.60 2.69 6.96
N PRO A 12 -7.03 1.44 6.68
CA PRO A 12 -6.54 0.29 7.43
C PRO A 12 -5.06 -0.01 7.20
N LEU A 13 -4.50 0.32 6.02
CA LEU A 13 -3.06 0.18 5.75
C LEU A 13 -2.24 1.15 6.61
N VAL A 14 -2.63 2.42 6.65
CA VAL A 14 -1.93 3.45 7.45
C VAL A 14 -1.93 3.06 8.93
N MET A 15 -3.09 2.74 9.49
CA MET A 15 -3.18 2.35 10.90
C MET A 15 -2.33 1.11 11.23
N ALA A 16 -2.34 0.08 10.36
CA ALA A 16 -1.61 -1.16 10.63
C ALA A 16 -0.09 -1.04 10.40
N ASP A 17 0.32 -0.45 9.28
CA ASP A 17 1.71 -0.52 8.82
C ASP A 17 2.53 0.73 9.20
N TYR A 18 1.88 1.90 9.29
CA TYR A 18 2.56 3.17 9.63
C TYR A 18 2.38 3.53 11.11
N GLU A 19 1.18 3.34 11.67
CA GLU A 19 0.90 3.61 13.09
C GLU A 19 1.17 2.41 13.99
N GLY A 20 1.45 1.23 13.42
CA GLY A 20 1.80 0.02 14.16
C GLY A 20 0.64 -0.61 14.95
N MET A 21 -0.60 -0.21 14.69
CA MET A 21 -1.78 -0.77 15.36
C MET A 21 -1.98 -2.24 15.01
N ARG A 22 -2.45 -3.02 15.98
CA ARG A 22 -2.82 -4.42 15.72
C ARG A 22 -4.08 -4.43 14.85
N GLN A 23 -4.16 -5.32 13.87
CA GLN A 23 -5.31 -5.39 12.95
C GLN A 23 -6.67 -5.59 13.66
N ARG A 24 -6.69 -6.17 14.87
CA ARG A 24 -7.89 -6.27 15.71
C ARG A 24 -8.34 -4.89 16.23
N GLU A 25 -7.41 -4.04 16.64
CA GLU A 25 -7.69 -2.67 17.09
C GLU A 25 -8.15 -1.81 15.91
N VAL A 26 -7.55 -1.98 14.73
CA VAL A 26 -7.99 -1.34 13.49
C VAL A 26 -9.44 -1.75 13.15
N ALA A 27 -9.79 -3.03 13.31
CA ALA A 27 -11.14 -3.52 13.06
C ALA A 27 -12.16 -2.85 13.99
N SER A 28 -11.85 -2.76 15.29
CA SER A 28 -12.66 -2.05 16.27
C SER A 28 -12.78 -0.56 15.96
N ARG A 29 -11.68 0.11 15.59
CA ARG A 29 -11.65 1.55 15.28
C ARG A 29 -12.44 1.91 14.03
N LEU A 30 -12.43 1.04 13.01
CA LEU A 30 -13.15 1.25 11.76
C LEU A 30 -14.57 0.68 11.76
N GLY A 31 -14.99 -0.01 12.82
CA GLY A 31 -16.32 -0.64 12.88
C GLY A 31 -16.54 -1.74 11.83
N ILE A 32 -15.48 -2.47 11.45
CA ILE A 32 -15.54 -3.56 10.45
C ILE A 32 -14.98 -4.86 10.99
N SER A 33 -15.20 -5.98 10.29
CA SER A 33 -14.66 -7.27 10.71
C SER A 33 -13.12 -7.35 10.57
N LEU A 34 -12.48 -8.17 11.41
CA LEU A 34 -11.05 -8.47 11.27
C LEU A 34 -10.70 -9.05 9.89
N ALA A 35 -11.60 -9.86 9.31
CA ALA A 35 -11.44 -10.39 7.96
C ALA A 35 -11.45 -9.28 6.90
N ALA A 36 -12.31 -8.26 7.06
CA ALA A 36 -12.33 -7.10 6.18
C ALA A 36 -11.03 -6.28 6.28
N VAL A 37 -10.49 -6.06 7.49
CA VAL A 37 -9.18 -5.41 7.68
C VAL A 37 -8.09 -6.18 6.97
N LYS A 38 -7.97 -7.49 7.22
CA LYS A 38 -6.96 -8.35 6.58
C LYS A 38 -7.01 -8.26 5.05
N SER A 39 -8.21 -8.37 4.48
CA SER A 39 -8.42 -8.28 3.04
C SER A 39 -8.05 -6.90 2.48
N ARG A 40 -8.40 -5.81 3.17
CA ARG A 40 -8.10 -4.44 2.75
C ARG A 40 -6.60 -4.15 2.83
N VAL A 41 -5.93 -4.51 3.92
CA VAL A 41 -4.48 -4.35 4.09
C VAL A 41 -3.71 -5.15 3.06
N LEU A 42 -4.07 -6.41 2.83
CA LEU A 42 -3.43 -7.25 1.80
C LEU A 42 -3.54 -6.61 0.42
N ARG A 43 -4.74 -6.20 0.01
CA ARG A 43 -4.96 -5.55 -1.29
C ARG A 43 -4.21 -4.23 -1.40
N ALA A 44 -4.19 -3.43 -0.34
CA ALA A 44 -3.44 -2.19 -0.28
C ALA A 44 -1.93 -2.41 -0.50
N ARG A 45 -1.35 -3.44 0.13
CA ARG A 45 0.07 -3.82 -0.06
C ARG A 45 0.36 -4.31 -1.47
N LEU A 46 -0.53 -5.12 -2.07
CA LEU A 46 -0.38 -5.57 -3.45
C LEU A 46 -0.45 -4.40 -4.44
N GLN A 47 -1.37 -3.46 -4.22
CA GLN A 47 -1.47 -2.25 -5.05
C GLN A 47 -0.24 -1.37 -4.88
N MET A 48 0.25 -1.16 -3.66
CA MET A 48 1.50 -0.43 -3.38
C MET A 48 2.69 -1.06 -4.10
N ARG A 49 2.84 -2.39 -4.01
CA ARG A 49 3.88 -3.13 -4.73
C ARG A 49 3.81 -2.83 -6.23
N ARG A 50 2.64 -2.94 -6.84
CA ARG A 50 2.46 -2.67 -8.27
C ARG A 50 2.80 -1.21 -8.63
N MET A 51 2.38 -0.24 -7.82
CA MET A 51 2.72 1.17 -8.06
C MET A 51 4.23 1.42 -8.02
N ILE A 52 4.94 0.76 -7.10
CA ILE A 52 6.39 0.84 -6.97
C ILE A 52 7.05 0.15 -8.18
N GLU A 53 6.62 -1.04 -8.56
CA GLU A 53 7.15 -1.77 -9.72
C GLU A 53 6.90 -1.02 -11.04
N ASP A 54 5.79 -0.28 -11.14
CA ASP A 54 5.51 0.59 -12.28
C ASP A 54 6.46 1.81 -12.33
N CYS A 55 6.78 2.41 -11.17
CA CYS A 55 7.63 3.59 -11.07
C CYS A 55 9.14 3.28 -11.06
N CYS A 56 9.53 2.12 -10.54
CA CYS A 56 10.90 1.77 -10.23
C CYS A 56 11.29 0.43 -10.86
N GLN A 57 12.55 0.32 -11.28
CA GLN A 57 13.21 -0.96 -11.44
C GLN A 57 13.82 -1.34 -10.10
N LEU A 58 13.45 -2.51 -9.58
CA LEU A 58 13.88 -3.00 -8.27
C LEU A 58 14.90 -4.11 -8.45
N GLU A 59 15.97 -4.06 -7.65
CA GLU A 59 16.85 -5.20 -7.44
C GLU A 59 16.45 -5.90 -6.14
N LEU A 60 16.30 -7.22 -6.20
CA LEU A 60 15.86 -8.04 -5.08
C LEU A 60 16.93 -9.06 -4.71
N ASP A 61 17.11 -9.31 -3.42
CA ASP A 61 17.89 -10.46 -2.94
C ASP A 61 17.14 -11.78 -3.17
N ALA A 62 17.81 -12.92 -2.89
CA ALA A 62 17.22 -14.25 -3.00
C ALA A 62 15.99 -14.48 -2.09
N ARG A 63 15.74 -13.59 -1.12
CA ARG A 63 14.57 -13.63 -0.21
C ARG A 63 13.46 -12.67 -0.66
N GLY A 64 13.64 -11.96 -1.77
CA GLY A 64 12.69 -10.98 -2.29
C GLY A 64 12.73 -9.63 -1.57
N SER A 65 13.79 -9.34 -0.80
CA SER A 65 14.02 -8.05 -0.16
C SER A 65 14.66 -7.08 -1.14
N ILE A 66 14.25 -5.81 -1.13
CA ILE A 66 14.83 -4.78 -2.01
C ILE A 66 16.25 -4.47 -1.56
N THR A 67 17.22 -4.62 -2.45
CA THR A 67 18.64 -4.27 -2.22
C THR A 67 19.02 -2.96 -2.88
N ASP A 68 18.43 -2.66 -4.04
CA ASP A 68 18.61 -1.39 -4.74
C ASP A 68 17.36 -1.04 -5.57
N PHE A 69 17.24 0.22 -5.96
CA PHE A 69 16.18 0.67 -6.86
C PHE A 69 16.62 1.85 -7.71
N VAL A 70 16.15 1.84 -8.97
CA VAL A 70 16.30 2.96 -9.89
C VAL A 70 14.92 3.41 -10.36
N VAL A 71 14.64 4.71 -10.24
CA VAL A 71 13.39 5.30 -10.74
C VAL A 71 13.41 5.32 -12.26
N LYS A 72 12.38 4.75 -12.90
CA LYS A 72 12.28 4.70 -14.36
C LYS A 72 12.09 6.10 -14.96
N PRO A 73 12.48 6.32 -16.24
CA PRO A 73 12.15 7.56 -16.95
C PRO A 73 10.64 7.83 -16.91
N GLY A 74 10.23 9.04 -16.52
CA GLY A 74 8.83 9.39 -16.26
C GLY A 74 8.39 9.26 -14.79
N GLY A 75 9.22 8.64 -13.95
CA GLY A 75 9.07 8.59 -12.49
C GLY A 75 7.71 8.10 -11.99
N CYS A 76 7.31 8.55 -10.81
CA CYS A 76 6.04 8.15 -10.19
C CYS A 76 4.86 9.03 -10.62
N SER A 77 5.00 9.79 -11.72
CA SER A 77 4.02 10.77 -12.21
C SER A 77 2.61 10.18 -12.38
N ARG A 78 2.52 8.93 -12.86
CA ARG A 78 1.28 8.14 -13.00
C ARG A 78 0.48 8.01 -11.69
N TRP A 79 1.17 7.97 -10.55
CA TRP A 79 0.60 7.75 -9.22
C TRP A 79 0.71 8.97 -8.32
N SER A 80 1.02 10.13 -8.91
CA SER A 80 1.24 11.41 -8.20
C SER A 80 -0.06 12.21 -8.01
N ALA A 81 -1.13 11.91 -8.76
CA ALA A 81 -2.34 12.74 -8.78
C ALA A 81 -3.69 11.99 -8.79
N VAL A 82 -3.71 10.66 -8.71
CA VAL A 82 -4.96 9.89 -8.86
C VAL A 82 -5.61 9.65 -7.49
N GLY A 83 -6.27 10.69 -6.97
CA GLY A 83 -7.34 10.51 -5.99
C GLY A 83 -8.67 10.49 -6.73
N THR A 84 -9.12 9.33 -7.22
CA THR A 84 -10.48 9.18 -7.76
C THR A 84 -11.14 7.95 -7.15
N GLU A 85 -11.92 8.24 -6.12
CA GLU A 85 -13.28 7.73 -5.84
C GLU A 85 -13.72 6.44 -6.55
N ASN A 86 -13.98 5.38 -5.78
CA ASN A 86 -15.19 4.53 -5.80
C ASN A 86 -15.29 3.63 -4.55
#